data_AF-A0A2V8RYE8-F1
#
_entry.id   AF-A0A2V8RYE8-F1
#
_cell.length_a   1.000
_cell.length_b   1.000
_cell.length_c   1.000
_cell.angle_alpha   90.00
_cell.angle_beta   90.00
_cell.angle_gamma   90.00
#
_symmetry.space_group_name_H-M   'P 1'
#
loop_
_entity.id
_entity.type
_entity.pdbx_description
1 polymer ?
#
loop_
_entity_poly.entity_id
_entity_poly.type
_entity_poly.pdbx_seq_one_letter_code
_entity_poly.pdbx_strand_id
1 'polypeptide(L)'
;MKELSEAAALARLQREKRAYQSQIKLVYEPAARSCRACPTPGVCCTDAHFVNVHITRLEAVAIRDTLARTPRLTDAARRAVYERARAAVNHYNLHTGGDTYAQTFSCPLFAPGVGCLVHARAKPAPCIQHACYDNWADVPPASLEWRAERRVEQLNEQTYGAAWAWLPLPLWLTLVDPDSDGADLSRLVQLWRTRRAVPTQTAAHRQAYRRSLPVLSR
;
A
#
# COMPACT_ATOMS: atom_id res chain seq x y z
N MET A 1 -19.98 -13.25 11.60
CA MET A 1 -18.52 -13.47 11.73
C MET A 1 -18.06 -12.89 13.05
N LYS A 2 -17.08 -13.51 13.72
CA LYS A 2 -16.54 -12.98 14.99
C LYS A 2 -15.67 -11.76 14.69
N GLU A 3 -15.92 -10.64 15.36
CA GLU A 3 -15.09 -9.44 15.23
C GLU A 3 -13.68 -9.71 15.79
N LEU A 4 -12.66 -9.38 15.01
CA LEU A 4 -11.26 -9.41 15.44
C LEU A 4 -10.87 -8.04 15.98
N SER A 5 -10.20 -8.00 17.13
CA SER A 5 -9.58 -6.76 17.61
C SER A 5 -8.51 -6.27 16.62
N GLU A 6 -8.34 -4.94 16.53
CA GLU A 6 -7.34 -4.33 15.63
C GLU A 6 -5.94 -4.88 15.89
N ALA A 7 -5.54 -5.05 17.15
CA ALA A 7 -4.25 -5.63 17.52
C ALA A 7 -4.08 -7.07 17.00
N ALA A 8 -5.10 -7.91 17.14
CA ALA A 8 -5.06 -9.29 16.64
C ALA A 8 -5.00 -9.33 15.10
N ALA A 9 -5.75 -8.44 14.45
CA ALA A 9 -5.76 -8.30 13.00
C ALA A 9 -4.42 -7.80 12.45
N LEU A 10 -3.80 -6.81 13.08
CA LEU A 10 -2.46 -6.33 12.73
C LEU A 10 -1.41 -7.43 12.86
N ALA A 11 -1.46 -8.21 13.95
CA ALA A 11 -0.55 -9.35 14.13
C ALA A 11 -0.74 -10.41 13.04
N ARG A 12 -1.99 -10.68 12.62
CA ARG A 12 -2.29 -11.60 11.52
C ARG A 12 -1.85 -11.04 10.17
N LEU A 13 -2.14 -9.77 9.89
CA LEU A 13 -1.70 -9.06 8.69
C LEU A 13 -0.18 -9.16 8.51
N GLN A 14 0.59 -8.92 9.58
CA GLN A 14 2.04 -9.06 9.54
C GLN A 14 2.50 -10.48 9.18
N ARG A 15 1.86 -11.52 9.72
CA ARG A 15 2.18 -12.92 9.37
C ARG A 15 1.87 -13.22 7.91
N GLU A 16 0.68 -12.84 7.43
CA GLU A 16 0.28 -13.05 6.04
C GLU A 16 1.22 -12.33 5.06
N LYS A 17 1.57 -11.07 5.34
CA LYS A 17 2.47 -10.28 4.49
C LYS A 17 3.91 -10.80 4.54
N ARG A 18 4.40 -11.29 5.68
CA ARG A 18 5.70 -11.96 5.77
C ARG A 18 5.74 -13.25 4.95
N ALA A 19 4.71 -14.08 5.04
CA ALA A 19 4.62 -15.31 4.25
C ALA A 19 4.63 -14.99 2.75
N TYR A 20 3.84 -13.99 2.34
CA TYR A 20 3.80 -13.53 0.96
C TYR A 20 5.15 -12.95 0.50
N GLN A 21 5.77 -12.08 1.29
CA GLN A 21 7.08 -11.52 1.00
C GLN A 21 8.16 -12.60 0.90
N SER A 22 8.15 -13.60 1.79
CA SER A 22 9.08 -14.73 1.71
C SER A 22 8.90 -15.54 0.43
N GLN A 23 7.65 -15.78 0.01
CA GLN A 23 7.39 -16.47 -1.25
C GLN A 23 7.94 -15.68 -2.45
N ILE A 24 7.67 -14.37 -2.52
CA ILE A 24 8.19 -13.51 -3.59
C ILE A 24 9.71 -13.51 -3.59
N LYS A 25 10.33 -13.35 -2.42
CA LYS A 25 11.78 -13.31 -2.24
C LYS A 25 12.48 -14.60 -2.66
N LEU A 26 11.91 -15.76 -2.34
CA LEU A 26 12.56 -17.04 -2.61
C LEU A 26 12.35 -17.52 -4.04
N VAL A 27 11.19 -17.23 -4.63
CA VAL A 27 10.81 -17.81 -5.92
C VAL A 27 11.05 -16.86 -7.09
N TYR A 28 10.87 -15.54 -6.90
CA TYR A 28 10.84 -14.60 -8.01
C TYR A 28 11.93 -13.51 -7.93
N GLU A 29 12.20 -12.95 -6.75
CA GLU A 29 13.25 -11.92 -6.61
C GLU A 29 14.66 -12.32 -7.11
N PRO A 30 15.09 -13.61 -7.13
CA PRO A 30 16.39 -13.96 -7.71
C PRO A 30 16.53 -13.63 -9.21
N ALA A 31 15.42 -13.55 -9.93
CA ALA A 31 15.38 -13.16 -11.34
C ALA A 31 15.15 -11.66 -11.56
N ALA A 32 14.86 -10.90 -10.49
CA ALA A 32 14.74 -9.45 -10.56
C ALA A 32 16.11 -8.77 -10.39
N ARG A 33 16.26 -7.57 -10.97
CA ARG A 33 17.42 -6.73 -10.72
C ARG A 33 17.45 -6.30 -9.25
N SER A 34 18.61 -6.45 -8.63
CA SER A 34 18.83 -6.00 -7.26
C SER A 34 18.73 -4.47 -7.17
N CYS A 35 17.89 -3.96 -6.26
CA CYS A 35 17.82 -2.52 -5.98
C CYS A 35 19.16 -1.93 -5.53
N ARG A 36 20.07 -2.74 -4.97
CA ARG A 36 21.42 -2.30 -4.57
C ARG A 36 22.35 -2.05 -5.75
N ALA A 37 22.13 -2.74 -6.86
CA ALA A 37 22.89 -2.60 -8.10
C ALA A 37 22.16 -1.75 -9.15
N CYS A 38 21.00 -1.18 -8.79
CA CYS A 38 20.24 -0.31 -9.66
C CYS A 38 21.01 1.01 -9.86
N PRO A 39 21.17 1.54 -11.08
CA PRO A 39 21.82 2.83 -11.31
C PRO A 39 21.03 4.00 -10.72
N THR A 40 19.71 3.82 -10.53
CA THR A 40 18.80 4.81 -9.97
C THR A 40 17.95 4.20 -8.85
N PRO A 41 18.55 3.79 -7.70
CA PRO A 41 17.85 3.07 -6.65
C PRO A 41 16.62 3.82 -6.14
N GLY A 42 15.45 3.20 -6.26
CA GLY A 42 14.20 3.75 -5.73
C GLY A 42 13.59 4.88 -6.55
N VAL A 43 14.13 5.24 -7.73
CA VAL A 43 13.47 6.19 -8.63
C VAL A 43 12.07 5.72 -9.04
N CYS A 44 11.86 4.41 -9.17
CA CYS A 44 10.54 3.83 -9.38
C CYS A 44 9.53 4.13 -8.25
N CYS A 45 9.97 4.60 -7.08
CA CYS A 45 9.11 5.04 -5.98
C CYS A 45 8.90 6.56 -5.96
N THR A 46 9.79 7.33 -6.60
CA THR A 46 9.66 8.80 -6.70
C THR A 46 8.86 9.21 -7.93
N ASP A 47 8.89 8.37 -8.95
CA ASP A 47 8.27 8.62 -10.23
C ASP A 47 6.75 8.36 -10.19
N ALA A 48 6.01 9.45 -10.34
CA ALA A 48 4.56 9.45 -10.44
C ALA A 48 4.05 8.93 -11.79
N HIS A 49 4.85 8.27 -12.61
CA HIS A 49 4.38 7.49 -13.75
C HIS A 49 4.14 6.01 -13.38
N PHE A 50 4.75 5.51 -12.31
CA PHE A 50 4.75 4.08 -11.98
C PHE A 50 3.99 3.73 -10.71
N VAL A 51 3.91 4.67 -9.77
CA VAL A 51 3.36 4.37 -8.44
C VAL A 51 1.86 4.62 -8.41
N ASN A 52 1.13 3.53 -8.30
CA ASN A 52 -0.32 3.51 -8.12
C ASN A 52 -0.65 2.44 -7.09
N VAL A 53 -0.48 2.81 -5.82
CA VAL A 53 -0.58 1.87 -4.69
C VAL A 53 -1.80 2.23 -3.87
N HIS A 54 -2.86 1.45 -4.02
CA HIS A 54 -3.99 1.50 -3.10
C HIS A 54 -3.73 0.57 -1.94
N ILE A 55 -4.10 1.01 -0.74
CA ILE A 55 -4.03 0.21 0.47
C ILE A 55 -5.38 0.21 1.18
N THR A 56 -5.49 -0.68 2.17
CA THR A 56 -6.65 -0.74 3.08
C THR A 56 -6.38 0.00 4.38
N ARG A 57 -7.43 0.20 5.18
CA ARG A 57 -7.34 0.80 6.53
C ARG A 57 -6.33 0.06 7.41
N LEU A 58 -6.40 -1.28 7.46
CA LEU A 58 -5.53 -2.07 8.32
C LEU A 58 -4.05 -1.94 7.93
N GLU A 59 -3.76 -1.82 6.62
CA GLU A 59 -2.40 -1.55 6.15
C GLU A 59 -1.92 -0.14 6.50
N ALA A 60 -2.78 0.87 6.39
CA ALA A 60 -2.48 2.25 6.79
C ALA A 60 -2.12 2.33 8.29
N VAL A 61 -2.92 1.67 9.13
CA VAL A 61 -2.64 1.54 10.57
C VAL A 61 -1.31 0.82 10.81
N ALA A 62 -1.04 -0.30 10.11
CA ALA A 62 0.23 -1.01 10.23
C ALA A 62 1.44 -0.15 9.83
N ILE A 63 1.29 0.72 8.81
CA ILE A 63 2.32 1.67 8.38
C ILE A 63 2.55 2.71 9.47
N ARG A 64 1.50 3.39 9.95
CA ARG A 64 1.57 4.36 11.05
C ARG A 64 2.30 3.79 12.25
N ASP A 65 1.89 2.61 12.71
CA ASP A 65 2.49 1.94 13.87
C ASP A 65 3.95 1.55 13.62
N THR A 66 4.29 1.17 12.38
CA THR A 66 5.68 0.88 12.00
C THR A 66 6.54 2.12 12.05
N LEU A 67 6.07 3.26 11.54
CA LEU A 67 6.78 4.53 11.59
C LEU A 67 7.00 4.99 13.04
N ALA A 68 5.97 4.88 13.87
CA ALA A 68 6.02 5.22 15.30
C ALA A 68 7.04 4.37 16.07
N ARG A 69 7.11 3.06 15.78
CA ARG A 69 7.96 2.10 16.51
C ARG A 69 9.35 1.91 15.90
N THR A 70 9.70 2.64 14.84
CA THR A 70 11.03 2.52 14.20
C THR A 70 12.05 3.35 14.98
N PRO A 71 13.00 2.73 15.71
CA PRO A 71 13.85 3.47 16.66
C PRO A 71 14.79 4.49 15.99
N ARG A 72 15.18 4.23 14.74
CA ARG A 72 16.09 5.10 13.97
C ARG A 72 15.38 6.24 13.24
N LEU A 73 14.05 6.28 13.28
CA LEU A 73 13.27 7.34 12.65
C LEU A 73 13.04 8.45 13.69
N THR A 74 13.46 9.68 13.41
CA THR A 74 13.22 10.83 14.29
C THR A 74 11.77 11.32 14.18
N ASP A 75 11.30 12.13 15.13
CA ASP A 75 9.97 12.75 15.03
C ASP A 75 9.83 13.65 13.82
N ALA A 76 10.89 14.39 13.47
CA ALA A 76 10.92 15.19 12.24
C ALA A 76 10.78 14.30 10.99
N ALA A 77 11.49 13.17 10.94
CA ALA A 77 11.41 12.24 9.82
C ALA A 77 10.04 11.53 9.74
N ARG A 78 9.41 11.24 10.89
CA ARG A 78 8.02 10.74 10.95
C ARG A 78 7.05 11.76 10.38
N ARG A 79 7.07 13.01 10.86
CA ARG A 79 6.19 14.09 10.38
C ARG A 79 6.36 14.35 8.89
N ALA A 80 7.60 14.33 8.39
CA ALA A 80 7.90 14.51 6.98
C ALA A 80 7.21 13.47 6.07
N VAL A 81 6.90 12.26 6.56
CA VAL A 81 6.10 11.28 5.80
C VAL A 81 4.69 11.79 5.55
N TYR A 82 4.02 12.30 6.58
CA TYR A 82 2.66 12.80 6.47
C TYR A 82 2.58 14.12 5.71
N GLU A 83 3.61 14.97 5.82
CA GLU A 83 3.74 16.16 4.98
C GLU A 83 3.88 15.80 3.49
N ARG A 84 4.73 14.83 3.14
CA ARG A 84 4.80 14.31 1.77
C ARG A 84 3.49 13.69 1.31
N ALA A 85 2.77 13.01 2.20
CA ALA A 85 1.46 12.45 1.88
C ALA A 85 0.45 13.55 1.54
N ARG A 86 0.35 14.61 2.35
CA ARG A 86 -0.49 15.79 2.06
C ARG A 86 -0.09 16.47 0.76
N ALA A 87 1.21 16.67 0.55
CA ALA A 87 1.72 17.26 -0.68
C ALA A 87 1.33 16.44 -1.92
N ALA A 88 1.44 15.11 -1.84
CA ALA A 88 1.02 14.21 -2.91
C ALA A 88 -0.51 14.25 -3.13
N VAL A 89 -1.31 14.23 -2.07
CA VAL A 89 -2.79 14.36 -2.17
C VAL A 89 -3.16 15.64 -2.92
N ASN A 90 -2.55 16.77 -2.56
CA ASN A 90 -2.83 18.06 -3.19
C ASN A 90 -2.32 18.12 -4.63
N HIS A 91 -1.07 17.70 -4.86
CA HIS A 91 -0.43 17.81 -6.18
C HIS A 91 -1.07 16.91 -7.23
N TYR A 92 -1.44 15.67 -6.86
CA TYR A 92 -2.05 14.70 -7.77
C TYR A 92 -3.59 14.71 -7.71
N ASN A 93 -4.17 15.64 -6.94
CA ASN A 93 -5.62 15.79 -6.76
C ASN A 93 -6.29 14.45 -6.38
N LEU A 94 -5.75 13.78 -5.36
CA LEU A 94 -6.22 12.46 -4.92
C LEU A 94 -7.45 12.59 -4.03
N HIS A 95 -8.50 11.82 -4.32
CA HIS A 95 -9.79 11.92 -3.64
C HIS A 95 -10.30 10.56 -3.18
N THR A 96 -11.29 10.56 -2.28
CA THR A 96 -11.91 9.32 -1.76
C THR A 96 -12.96 8.72 -2.68
N GLY A 97 -13.35 9.45 -3.74
CA GLY A 97 -14.33 9.01 -4.74
C GLY A 97 -13.77 9.10 -6.16
N GLY A 98 -14.45 8.42 -7.10
CA GLY A 98 -14.00 8.31 -8.49
C GLY A 98 -13.04 7.14 -8.75
N ASP A 99 -12.63 6.97 -10.00
CA ASP A 99 -11.63 5.96 -10.38
C ASP A 99 -10.22 6.49 -10.13
N THR A 100 -9.73 6.26 -8.90
CA THR A 100 -8.37 6.64 -8.50
C THR A 100 -7.31 5.64 -8.96
N TYR A 101 -7.70 4.50 -9.57
CA TYR A 101 -6.76 3.50 -10.10
C TYR A 101 -6.16 3.90 -11.44
N ALA A 102 -6.58 5.00 -12.05
CA ALA A 102 -5.89 5.60 -13.19
C ALA A 102 -4.83 6.63 -12.77
N GLN A 103 -4.81 7.03 -11.49
CA GLN A 103 -3.92 8.06 -10.97
C GLN A 103 -2.63 7.47 -10.41
N THR A 104 -1.53 8.11 -10.73
CA THR A 104 -0.19 7.77 -10.26
C THR A 104 0.37 8.92 -9.42
N PHE A 105 1.22 8.61 -8.44
CA PHE A 105 1.70 9.59 -7.46
C PHE A 105 3.04 9.20 -6.85
N SER A 106 3.88 10.15 -6.48
CA SER A 106 5.13 9.84 -5.76
C SER A 106 4.87 9.19 -4.40
N CYS A 107 5.62 8.14 -4.04
CA CYS A 107 5.42 7.41 -2.79
C CYS A 107 5.94 8.20 -1.56
N PRO A 108 5.07 8.60 -0.60
CA PRO A 108 5.48 9.36 0.58
C PRO A 108 6.36 8.57 1.57
N LEU A 109 6.36 7.24 1.47
CA LEU A 109 7.16 6.34 2.32
C LEU A 109 8.60 6.16 1.82
N PHE A 110 8.93 6.71 0.65
CA PHE A 110 10.31 6.72 0.17
C PHE A 110 11.07 7.91 0.76
N ALA A 111 12.27 7.62 1.28
CA ALA A 111 13.22 8.63 1.75
C ALA A 111 14.52 8.52 0.92
N PRO A 112 14.97 9.59 0.25
CA PRO A 112 16.23 9.59 -0.50
C PRO A 112 17.41 9.13 0.36
N GLY A 113 18.28 8.30 -0.20
CA GLY A 113 19.43 7.70 0.51
C GLY A 113 19.10 6.61 1.53
N VAL A 114 17.83 6.42 1.89
CA VAL A 114 17.38 5.41 2.88
C VAL A 114 16.53 4.31 2.22
N GLY A 115 15.67 4.68 1.27
CA GLY A 115 14.71 3.79 0.64
C GLY A 115 13.32 3.82 1.28
N CYS A 116 12.57 2.73 1.15
CA CYS A 116 11.22 2.63 1.72
C CYS A 116 11.28 2.44 3.24
N LEU A 117 10.71 3.39 3.98
CA LEU A 117 10.75 3.45 5.45
C LEU A 117 10.03 2.28 6.15
N VAL A 118 9.18 1.55 5.43
CA VAL A 118 8.41 0.41 5.96
C VAL A 118 8.74 -0.92 5.30
N HIS A 119 9.80 -0.97 4.48
CA HIS A 119 10.14 -2.08 3.58
C HIS A 119 10.07 -3.47 4.23
N ALA A 120 10.55 -3.60 5.47
CA ALA A 120 10.67 -4.89 6.15
C ALA A 120 9.45 -5.28 7.00
N ARG A 121 8.57 -4.33 7.36
CA ARG A 121 7.56 -4.53 8.42
C ARG A 121 6.12 -4.25 7.99
N ALA A 122 5.92 -3.29 7.10
CA ALA A 122 4.58 -2.89 6.66
C ALA A 122 4.48 -2.55 5.16
N LYS A 123 5.47 -2.97 4.34
CA LYS A 123 5.44 -2.81 2.86
C LYS A 123 4.08 -3.28 2.31
N PRO A 124 3.28 -2.43 1.65
CA PRO A 124 1.96 -2.79 1.13
C PRO A 124 1.97 -4.04 0.25
N ALA A 125 0.88 -4.83 0.25
CA ALA A 125 0.79 -6.02 -0.60
C ALA A 125 1.08 -5.73 -2.10
N PRO A 126 0.55 -4.65 -2.71
CA PRO A 126 0.87 -4.31 -4.10
C PRO A 126 2.36 -4.03 -4.31
N CYS A 127 3.01 -3.39 -3.35
CA CYS A 127 4.44 -3.11 -3.42
C CYS A 127 5.31 -4.38 -3.29
N ILE A 128 4.83 -5.44 -2.62
CA ILE A 128 5.64 -6.65 -2.39
C ILE A 128 5.97 -7.34 -3.71
N GLN A 129 5.01 -7.40 -4.65
CA GLN A 129 5.20 -8.03 -5.97
C GLN A 129 6.07 -7.20 -6.93
N HIS A 130 6.20 -5.89 -6.67
CA HIS A 130 6.90 -4.99 -7.57
C HIS A 130 8.42 -5.08 -7.37
N ALA A 131 9.09 -5.64 -8.38
CA ALA A 131 10.52 -5.61 -8.60
C ALA A 131 10.82 -5.37 -10.09
N CYS A 132 12.05 -5.02 -10.43
CA CYS A 132 12.44 -4.75 -11.82
C CYS A 132 12.86 -6.06 -12.51
N TYR A 133 11.94 -6.67 -13.24
CA TYR A 133 12.19 -7.90 -14.00
C TYR A 133 12.60 -7.58 -15.43
N ASP A 134 13.55 -8.36 -15.96
CA ASP A 134 13.98 -8.26 -17.35
C ASP A 134 13.09 -9.09 -18.30
N ASN A 135 12.49 -10.18 -17.81
CA ASN A 135 11.60 -11.04 -18.60
C ASN A 135 10.22 -11.16 -17.96
N TRP A 136 9.17 -11.19 -18.80
CA TRP A 136 7.79 -11.41 -18.36
C TRP A 136 7.58 -12.77 -17.67
N ALA A 137 8.33 -13.81 -18.06
CA ALA A 137 8.23 -15.14 -17.46
C ALA A 137 8.68 -15.18 -15.99
N ASP A 138 9.52 -14.22 -15.58
CA ASP A 138 10.05 -14.11 -14.22
C ASP A 138 9.12 -13.30 -13.30
N VAL A 139 8.14 -12.61 -13.86
CA VAL A 139 7.19 -11.80 -13.12
C VAL A 139 6.23 -12.71 -12.33
N PRO A 140 6.01 -12.46 -11.02
CA PRO A 140 5.06 -13.25 -10.25
C PRO A 140 3.66 -13.19 -10.87
N PRO A 141 2.93 -14.31 -10.97
CA PRO A 141 1.57 -14.30 -11.51
C PRO A 141 0.65 -13.44 -10.65
N ALA A 142 -0.24 -12.67 -11.29
CA ALA A 142 -1.20 -11.79 -10.61
C ALA A 142 -2.08 -12.52 -9.57
N SER A 143 -2.31 -13.82 -9.74
CA SER A 143 -3.07 -14.65 -8.79
C SER A 143 -2.40 -14.77 -7.41
N LEU A 144 -1.08 -14.52 -7.29
CA LEU A 144 -0.41 -14.45 -5.99
C LEU A 144 -0.80 -13.18 -5.24
N GLU A 145 -0.68 -12.03 -5.88
CA GLU A 145 -1.12 -10.75 -5.32
C GLU A 145 -2.59 -10.81 -4.90
N TRP A 146 -3.48 -11.29 -5.78
CA TRP A 146 -4.91 -11.37 -5.47
C TRP A 146 -5.21 -12.25 -4.26
N ARG A 147 -4.44 -13.32 -4.06
CA ARG A 147 -4.58 -14.14 -2.84
C ARG A 147 -4.15 -13.36 -1.60
N ALA A 148 -3.05 -12.62 -1.67
CA ALA A 148 -2.61 -11.79 -0.56
C ALA A 148 -3.63 -10.67 -0.26
N GLU A 149 -4.07 -9.93 -1.27
CA GLU A 149 -5.05 -8.84 -1.15
C GLU A 149 -6.39 -9.33 -0.60
N ARG A 150 -6.93 -10.45 -1.09
CA ARG A 150 -8.18 -11.01 -0.54
C ARG A 150 -8.06 -11.37 0.95
N ARG A 151 -6.89 -11.83 1.40
CA ARG A 151 -6.66 -12.06 2.83
C ARG A 151 -6.64 -10.74 3.61
N VAL A 152 -6.06 -9.68 3.04
CA VAL A 152 -6.10 -8.33 3.64
C VAL A 152 -7.53 -7.80 3.70
N GLU A 153 -8.33 -7.95 2.65
CA GLU A 153 -9.75 -7.56 2.61
C GLU A 153 -10.54 -8.29 3.70
N GLN A 154 -10.41 -9.62 3.78
CA GLN A 154 -11.06 -10.42 4.83
C GLN A 154 -10.69 -9.97 6.25
N LEU A 155 -9.42 -9.59 6.48
CA LEU A 155 -9.01 -9.05 7.78
C LEU A 155 -9.65 -7.68 8.06
N ASN A 156 -9.73 -6.80 7.06
CA ASN A 156 -10.42 -5.52 7.23
C ASN A 156 -11.91 -5.71 7.51
N GLU A 157 -12.58 -6.63 6.82
CA GLU A 157 -13.99 -6.96 7.08
C GLU A 157 -14.20 -7.49 8.50
N GLN A 158 -13.32 -8.38 8.97
CA GLN A 158 -13.39 -8.96 10.31
C GLN A 158 -13.10 -7.94 11.42
N THR A 159 -12.38 -6.85 11.12
CA THR A 159 -11.95 -5.85 12.12
C THR A 159 -12.78 -4.58 12.10
N TYR A 160 -13.16 -4.11 10.92
CA TYR A 160 -13.84 -2.82 10.73
C TYR A 160 -15.24 -2.97 10.12
N GLY A 161 -15.67 -4.18 9.77
CA GLY A 161 -16.93 -4.39 9.05
C GLY A 161 -16.90 -3.65 7.71
N ALA A 162 -17.87 -2.76 7.49
CA ALA A 162 -17.92 -1.91 6.30
C ALA A 162 -17.03 -0.65 6.39
N ALA A 163 -16.36 -0.38 7.52
CA ALA A 163 -15.67 0.88 7.78
C ALA A 163 -14.24 0.96 7.20
N TRP A 164 -14.07 0.58 5.94
CA TRP A 164 -12.81 0.64 5.20
C TRP A 164 -13.04 0.70 3.68
N ALA A 165 -12.01 1.09 2.93
CA ALA A 165 -11.98 1.05 1.48
C ALA A 165 -10.54 0.91 0.98
N TRP A 166 -10.39 0.54 -0.30
CA TRP A 166 -9.13 0.71 -1.02
C TRP A 166 -8.98 2.16 -1.44
N LEU A 167 -7.98 2.86 -0.92
CA LEU A 167 -7.67 4.25 -1.28
C LEU A 167 -6.19 4.38 -1.64
N PRO A 168 -5.81 5.40 -2.44
CA PRO A 168 -4.42 5.74 -2.67
C PRO A 168 -3.64 5.85 -1.36
N LEU A 169 -2.44 5.29 -1.32
CA LEU A 169 -1.59 5.28 -0.14
C LEU A 169 -1.41 6.66 0.51
N PRO A 170 -1.13 7.75 -0.23
CA PRO A 170 -1.01 9.08 0.37
C PRO A 170 -2.27 9.50 1.10
N LEU A 171 -3.44 9.23 0.53
CA LEU A 171 -4.73 9.58 1.12
C LEU A 171 -5.00 8.80 2.41
N TRP A 172 -4.67 7.51 2.45
CA TRP A 172 -4.76 6.76 3.70
C TRP A 172 -3.82 7.29 4.76
N LEU A 173 -2.59 7.70 4.40
CA LEU A 173 -1.66 8.28 5.35
C LEU A 173 -2.15 9.60 5.93
N THR A 174 -2.80 10.47 5.14
CA THR A 174 -3.41 11.69 5.68
C THR A 174 -4.55 11.39 6.66
N LEU A 175 -5.33 10.33 6.39
CA LEU A 175 -6.46 9.93 7.25
C LEU A 175 -6.03 9.28 8.58
N VAL A 176 -4.84 8.71 8.66
CA VAL A 176 -4.30 8.05 9.87
C VAL A 176 -3.17 8.83 10.51
N ASP A 177 -2.93 10.08 10.08
CA ASP A 177 -1.92 10.96 10.65
C ASP A 177 -2.21 11.16 12.15
N PRO A 178 -1.25 10.83 13.05
CA PRO A 178 -1.38 11.07 14.48
C PRO A 178 -1.67 12.52 14.87
N ASP A 179 -1.27 13.48 14.04
CA ASP A 179 -1.47 14.91 14.28
C ASP A 179 -2.81 15.43 13.70
N SER A 180 -3.62 14.57 13.09
CA SER A 180 -4.95 14.93 12.59
C SER A 180 -6.03 14.85 13.69
N ASP A 181 -7.11 15.60 13.53
CA ASP A 181 -8.28 15.55 14.42
C ASP A 181 -9.18 14.32 14.19
N GLY A 182 -8.89 13.51 13.17
CA GLY A 182 -9.65 12.32 12.79
C GLY A 182 -11.07 12.59 12.26
N ALA A 183 -11.45 13.85 12.02
CA ALA A 183 -12.80 14.21 11.57
C ALA A 183 -13.13 13.61 10.20
N ASP A 184 -12.19 13.67 9.26
CA ASP A 184 -12.35 13.12 7.90
C ASP A 184 -12.51 11.60 7.91
N LEU A 185 -11.68 10.89 8.68
CA LEU A 185 -11.80 9.44 8.81
C LEU A 185 -13.14 9.07 9.44
N SER A 186 -13.57 9.78 10.48
CA SER A 186 -14.86 9.55 11.13
C SER A 186 -16.03 9.75 10.16
N ARG A 187 -15.98 10.82 9.35
CA ARG A 187 -16.97 11.08 8.30
C ARG A 187 -17.01 9.93 7.27
N LEU A 188 -15.86 9.49 6.78
CA LEU A 188 -15.77 8.39 5.80
C LEU A 188 -16.27 7.06 6.37
N VAL A 189 -15.93 6.76 7.62
CA VAL A 189 -16.43 5.57 8.32
C VAL A 189 -17.96 5.58 8.37
N GLN A 190 -18.57 6.72 8.68
CA GLN A 190 -20.02 6.84 8.67
C GLN A 190 -20.60 6.65 7.26
N LEU A 191 -19.99 7.23 6.23
CA LEU A 191 -20.42 7.09 4.84
C LEU A 191 -20.29 5.64 4.33
N TRP A 192 -19.24 4.92 4.70
CA TRP A 192 -19.07 3.53 4.29
C TRP A 192 -20.02 2.59 5.02
N ARG A 193 -20.34 2.86 6.29
CA ARG A 193 -21.35 2.11 7.04
C ARG A 193 -22.76 2.26 6.46
N THR A 194 -23.09 3.42 5.91
CA THR A 194 -24.43 3.68 5.33
C THR A 194 -24.59 3.15 3.91
N ARG A 195 -23.51 3.02 3.14
CA ARG A 195 -23.53 2.31 1.85
C ARG A 195 -23.62 0.79 2.11
N ARG A 196 -24.82 0.21 1.96
CA ARG A 196 -24.98 -1.26 1.83
C ARG A 196 -23.96 -1.77 0.81
N ALA A 197 -23.18 -2.79 1.18
CA ALA A 197 -22.08 -3.33 0.38
C ALA A 197 -22.50 -3.60 -1.07
N VAL A 198 -22.20 -2.66 -1.96
CA VAL A 198 -22.36 -2.85 -3.41
C VAL A 198 -21.18 -3.72 -3.86
N PRO A 199 -21.42 -4.83 -4.59
CA PRO A 199 -20.35 -5.64 -5.15
C PRO A 199 -19.39 -4.77 -5.95
N THR A 200 -18.13 -4.90 -5.59
CA THR A 200 -17.01 -4.05 -5.96
C THR A 200 -16.75 -4.05 -7.47
N GLN A 201 -17.16 -2.96 -8.16
CA GLN A 201 -16.65 -2.60 -9.50
C GLN A 201 -15.10 -2.57 -9.55
N THR A 202 -14.44 -2.51 -8.40
CA THR A 202 -12.98 -2.53 -8.27
C THR A 202 -12.30 -3.82 -8.75
N ALA A 203 -12.97 -4.97 -8.81
CA ALA A 203 -12.29 -6.21 -9.22
C ALA A 203 -11.93 -6.22 -10.72
N ALA A 204 -12.85 -5.75 -11.58
CA ALA A 204 -12.65 -5.66 -13.02
C ALA A 204 -11.65 -4.55 -13.42
N HIS A 205 -11.73 -3.38 -12.79
CA HIS A 205 -10.77 -2.29 -13.02
C HIS A 205 -9.34 -2.65 -12.56
N ARG A 206 -9.21 -3.36 -11.42
CA ARG A 206 -7.90 -3.88 -10.94
C ARG A 206 -7.27 -4.86 -11.93
N GLN A 207 -8.08 -5.68 -12.62
CA GLN A 207 -7.60 -6.67 -13.58
C GLN A 207 -7.09 -6.03 -14.90
N ALA A 208 -7.71 -4.93 -15.35
CA ALA A 208 -7.32 -4.24 -16.57
C ALA A 208 -5.98 -3.48 -16.42
N TYR A 209 -5.76 -2.80 -15.29
CA TYR A 209 -4.56 -1.98 -15.06
C TYR A 209 -3.28 -2.81 -14.88
N ARG A 210 -3.33 -3.95 -14.18
CA ARG A 210 -2.11 -4.71 -13.81
C ARG A 210 -1.45 -5.50 -14.94
N ARG A 211 -2.00 -5.48 -16.15
CA ARG A 211 -1.33 -5.97 -17.36
C ARG A 211 -0.16 -5.06 -17.80
N SER A 212 0.04 -3.92 -17.14
CA SER A 212 1.11 -2.95 -17.43
C SER A 212 2.29 -2.96 -16.45
N LEU A 213 2.55 -4.08 -15.74
CA LEU A 213 3.76 -4.18 -14.90
C LEU A 213 4.99 -3.78 -15.74
N PRO A 214 5.90 -2.95 -15.21
CA PRO A 214 7.04 -2.49 -15.97
C PRO A 214 8.02 -3.66 -16.17
N VAL A 215 7.94 -4.27 -17.35
CA VAL A 215 9.08 -5.01 -17.91
C VAL A 215 9.94 -4.00 -18.63
N LEU A 216 11.23 -4.00 -18.30
CA LEU A 216 12.20 -3.15 -18.97
C LEU A 216 12.28 -3.61 -20.43
N SER A 217 11.55 -2.91 -21.30
CA SER A 217 11.63 -3.11 -22.74
C SER A 217 12.99 -2.59 -23.19
N ARG A 218 13.80 -3.43 -23.85
CA ARG A 218 15.08 -3.02 -24.42
C ARG A 218 14.89 -2.02 -25.55
#